data_AF-A0A7S2RJL1-F1
#
_entry.id   AF-A0A7S2RJL1-F1
#
_cell.length_a   1.000
_cell.length_b   1.000
_cell.length_c   1.000
_cell.angle_alpha   90.00
_cell.angle_beta   90.00
_cell.angle_gamma   90.00
#
_symmetry.space_group_name_H-M   'P 1'
#
loop_
_entity.id
_entity.type
_entity.pdbx_description
1 polymer ?
#
loop_
_entity_poly.entity_id
_entity_poly.type
_entity_poly.pdbx_seq_one_letter_code
_entity_poly.pdbx_strand_id
1 'polypeptide(L)'
;KKLKASREKKLKKRRREMEEADLYRSSAQRRGTNNRRERGSARDRMPHVRMADRVEQIRMQVEKRPGSVPFHRPVNRRTLPKYYVVISQPIDLQSIRDRNQRYEYKTADSFLREFDLMKNNAIKFNGIDSIIGKEA
;
A
#
# COMPACT_ATOMS: atom_id res chain seq x y z
N LYS A 1 -18.50 18.22 18.39
CA LYS A 1 -17.20 17.56 18.03
C LYS A 1 -17.24 16.86 16.66
N LYS A 2 -18.27 16.06 16.30
CA LYS A 2 -18.33 15.32 15.00
C LYS A 2 -18.33 16.19 13.73
N LEU A 3 -18.98 17.36 13.74
CA LEU A 3 -19.05 18.27 12.57
C LEU A 3 -17.68 18.84 12.15
N LYS A 4 -16.84 19.23 13.14
CA LYS A 4 -15.50 19.78 12.89
C LYS A 4 -14.59 18.73 12.23
N ALA A 5 -14.61 17.49 12.73
CA ALA A 5 -13.85 16.38 12.15
C ALA A 5 -14.31 16.01 10.71
N SER A 6 -15.60 16.13 10.41
CA SER A 6 -16.14 15.92 9.06
C SER A 6 -15.67 16.98 8.05
N ARG A 7 -15.67 18.25 8.45
CA ARG A 7 -15.18 19.37 7.64
C ARG A 7 -13.68 19.26 7.37
N GLU A 8 -12.91 18.86 8.38
CA GLU A 8 -11.46 18.64 8.27
C GLU A 8 -11.11 17.49 7.32
N LYS A 9 -11.87 16.38 7.36
CA LYS A 9 -11.75 15.28 6.40
C LYS A 9 -12.04 15.73 4.96
N LYS A 10 -13.10 16.53 4.74
CA LYS A 10 -13.42 17.09 3.41
C LYS A 10 -12.31 18.00 2.90
N LEU A 11 -11.75 18.86 3.76
CA LEU A 11 -10.67 19.77 3.37
C LEU A 11 -9.40 18.99 2.99
N LYS A 12 -9.03 17.98 3.77
CA LYS A 12 -7.88 17.10 3.49
C LYS A 12 -8.06 16.32 2.19
N LYS A 13 -9.29 15.88 1.89
CA LYS A 13 -9.63 15.24 0.61
C LYS A 13 -9.45 16.20 -0.57
N ARG A 14 -10.02 17.40 -0.49
CA ARG A 14 -9.88 18.43 -1.54
C ARG A 14 -8.42 18.83 -1.78
N ARG A 15 -7.63 18.94 -0.71
CA ARG A 15 -6.20 19.25 -0.84
C ARG A 15 -5.44 18.14 -1.57
N ARG A 16 -5.71 16.87 -1.24
CA ARG A 16 -5.15 15.73 -1.96
C ARG A 16 -5.55 15.72 -3.44
N GLU A 17 -6.83 15.95 -3.75
CA GLU A 17 -7.32 16.00 -5.14
C GLU A 17 -6.65 17.13 -5.95
N MET A 18 -6.34 18.27 -5.32
CA MET A 18 -5.62 19.38 -5.94
C MET A 18 -4.14 19.07 -6.15
N GLU A 19 -3.46 18.56 -5.11
CA GLU A 19 -2.05 18.10 -5.19
C GLU A 19 -1.89 17.01 -6.27
N GLU A 20 -2.88 16.12 -6.38
CA GLU A 20 -2.98 15.09 -7.41
C GLU A 20 -3.15 15.71 -8.81
N ALA A 21 -4.09 16.64 -8.99
CA ALA A 21 -4.32 17.31 -10.27
C ALA A 21 -3.09 18.10 -10.77
N ASP A 22 -2.37 18.78 -9.87
CA ASP A 22 -1.16 19.52 -10.21
C ASP A 22 -0.01 18.59 -10.62
N LEU A 23 0.12 17.42 -9.96
CA LEU A 23 1.08 16.39 -10.37
C LEU A 23 0.83 15.89 -11.79
N TYR A 24 -0.43 15.83 -12.23
CA TYR A 24 -0.80 15.29 -13.56
C TYR A 24 -0.82 16.32 -14.70
N ARG A 25 -0.82 17.64 -14.42
CA ARG A 25 -0.81 18.69 -15.46
C ARG A 25 0.41 18.59 -16.39
N SER A 26 1.55 18.13 -15.88
CA SER A 26 2.80 18.01 -16.64
C SER A 26 2.93 16.72 -17.48
N SER A 27 2.13 15.69 -17.20
CA SER A 27 2.26 14.36 -17.85
C SER A 27 1.25 14.11 -18.98
N ALA A 28 0.34 15.05 -19.25
CA ALA A 28 -0.80 14.89 -20.15
C ALA A 28 -0.48 14.95 -21.66
N GLN A 29 0.79 15.01 -22.07
CA GLN A 29 1.18 14.97 -23.48
C GLN A 29 1.29 13.53 -24.00
N ARG A 30 0.16 12.85 -24.24
CA ARG A 30 0.15 11.65 -25.13
C ARG A 30 -1.06 11.64 -26.06
N ARG A 31 -0.77 11.52 -27.37
CA ARG A 31 -1.74 11.34 -28.45
C ARG A 31 -2.57 10.08 -28.20
N GLY A 32 -3.89 10.21 -28.19
CA GLY A 32 -4.81 9.11 -27.94
C GLY A 32 -5.17 8.31 -29.20
N THR A 33 -5.17 6.98 -29.11
CA THR A 33 -5.85 6.08 -30.07
C THR A 33 -7.40 6.09 -29.88
N ASN A 34 -8.19 5.53 -30.80
CA ASN A 34 -9.65 5.76 -30.87
C ASN A 34 -10.56 4.79 -30.06
N ASN A 35 -10.04 3.75 -29.39
CA ASN A 35 -10.90 2.78 -28.67
C ASN A 35 -11.31 3.27 -27.27
N ARG A 36 -12.53 3.81 -27.16
CA ARG A 36 -13.11 4.38 -25.91
C ARG A 36 -13.58 3.32 -24.91
N ARG A 37 -13.99 2.12 -25.35
CA ARG A 37 -14.62 1.08 -24.50
C ARG A 37 -13.63 0.32 -23.60
N GLU A 38 -12.42 0.05 -24.08
CA GLU A 38 -11.41 -0.73 -23.34
C GLU A 38 -10.62 0.09 -22.31
N ARG A 39 -10.75 1.42 -22.36
CA ARG A 39 -9.90 2.35 -21.62
C ARG A 39 -10.35 2.70 -20.21
N GLY A 40 -11.53 2.24 -19.79
CA GLY A 40 -12.14 2.68 -18.52
C GLY A 40 -12.43 4.19 -18.46
N SER A 41 -12.77 4.67 -17.27
CA SER A 41 -12.97 6.10 -16.97
C SER A 41 -11.68 6.90 -17.18
N ALA A 42 -11.78 8.22 -17.33
CA ALA A 42 -10.61 9.11 -17.30
C ALA A 42 -9.78 8.94 -16.02
N ARG A 43 -10.47 8.63 -14.91
CA ARG A 43 -9.86 8.31 -13.62
C ARG A 43 -9.07 7.01 -13.66
N ASP A 44 -9.62 5.95 -14.25
CA ASP A 44 -8.98 4.62 -14.30
C ASP A 44 -7.68 4.66 -15.13
N ARG A 45 -7.58 5.62 -16.05
CA ARG A 45 -6.37 5.86 -16.84
C ARG A 45 -5.27 6.61 -16.09
N MET A 46 -5.55 7.17 -14.93
CA MET A 46 -4.58 7.97 -14.19
C MET A 46 -3.41 7.08 -13.72
N PRO A 47 -2.14 7.51 -13.88
CA PRO A 47 -0.97 6.70 -13.56
C PRO A 47 -0.97 6.13 -12.14
N HIS A 48 -1.32 6.92 -11.12
CA HIS A 48 -1.40 6.43 -9.74
C HIS A 48 -2.52 5.40 -9.52
N VAL A 49 -3.64 5.49 -10.25
CA VAL A 49 -4.72 4.51 -10.15
C VAL A 49 -4.23 3.18 -10.71
N ARG A 50 -3.62 3.20 -11.90
CA ARG A 50 -3.04 2.00 -12.52
C ARG A 50 -1.94 1.39 -11.65
N MET A 51 -1.12 2.23 -11.02
CA MET A 51 -0.09 1.78 -10.08
C MET A 51 -0.72 1.11 -8.85
N ALA A 52 -1.74 1.75 -8.25
CA ALA A 52 -2.43 1.20 -7.09
C ALA A 52 -3.18 -0.10 -7.40
N ASP A 53 -3.77 -0.22 -8.59
CA ASP A 53 -4.39 -1.46 -9.05
C ASP A 53 -3.34 -2.58 -9.16
N ARG A 54 -2.15 -2.26 -9.70
CA ARG A 54 -1.06 -3.23 -9.79
C ARG A 54 -0.56 -3.66 -8.41
N VAL A 55 -0.40 -2.72 -7.48
CA VAL A 55 -0.04 -2.98 -6.09
C VAL A 55 -1.07 -3.89 -5.42
N GLU A 56 -2.37 -3.60 -5.58
CA GLU A 56 -3.43 -4.40 -4.96
C GLU A 56 -3.45 -5.82 -5.52
N GLN A 57 -3.28 -5.99 -6.85
CA GLN A 57 -3.18 -7.31 -7.47
C GLN A 57 -2.05 -8.14 -6.88
N ILE A 58 -0.85 -7.56 -6.74
CA ILE A 58 0.31 -8.27 -6.18
C ILE A 58 0.06 -8.60 -4.70
N ARG A 59 -0.43 -7.65 -3.91
CA ARG A 59 -0.76 -7.86 -2.49
C ARG A 59 -1.77 -8.99 -2.31
N MET A 60 -2.82 -9.04 -3.13
CA MET A 60 -3.81 -10.11 -3.12
C MET A 60 -3.23 -11.47 -3.50
N GLN A 61 -2.27 -11.52 -4.44
CA GLN A 61 -1.59 -12.77 -4.78
C GLN A 61 -0.75 -13.28 -3.62
N VAL A 62 -0.05 -12.40 -2.89
CA VAL A 62 0.72 -12.78 -1.71
C VAL A 62 -0.20 -13.30 -0.59
N GLU A 63 -1.32 -12.63 -0.33
CA GLU A 63 -2.28 -13.06 0.71
C GLU A 63 -2.89 -14.45 0.42
N LYS A 64 -2.96 -14.86 -0.84
CA LYS A 64 -3.44 -16.18 -1.26
C LYS A 64 -2.41 -17.30 -1.09
N ARG A 65 -1.14 -16.98 -0.87
CA ARG A 65 -0.11 -18.01 -0.66
C ARG A 65 -0.39 -18.78 0.64
N PRO A 66 -0.26 -20.12 0.64
CA PRO A 66 -0.23 -20.90 1.87
C PRO A 66 0.83 -20.35 2.82
N GLY A 67 0.59 -20.40 4.14
CA GLY A 67 1.54 -19.90 5.13
C GLY A 67 1.60 -18.37 5.28
N SER A 68 0.98 -17.58 4.40
CA SER A 68 1.05 -16.11 4.45
C SER A 68 0.27 -15.46 5.61
N VAL A 69 -0.58 -16.21 6.30
CA VAL A 69 -1.48 -15.74 7.38
C VAL A 69 -0.80 -14.87 8.45
N PRO A 70 0.42 -15.19 8.94
CA PRO A 70 1.10 -14.35 9.94
C PRO A 70 1.39 -12.91 9.47
N PHE A 71 1.39 -12.66 8.17
CA PHE A 71 1.69 -11.35 7.56
C PHE A 71 0.42 -10.55 7.21
N HIS A 72 -0.78 -11.11 7.39
CA HIS A 72 -2.02 -10.47 6.96
C HIS A 72 -2.39 -9.24 7.79
N ARG A 73 -2.04 -9.25 9.07
CA ARG A 73 -2.44 -8.25 10.06
C ARG A 73 -1.26 -7.84 10.93
N PRO A 74 -1.29 -6.64 11.54
CA PRO A 74 -0.25 -6.24 12.48
C PRO A 74 -0.14 -7.23 13.64
N VAL A 75 1.09 -7.52 14.06
CA VAL A 75 1.37 -8.33 15.26
C VAL A 75 0.69 -7.69 16.47
N ASN A 76 -0.07 -8.43 17.26
CA ASN A 76 -0.81 -7.84 18.36
C ASN A 76 0.15 -7.43 19.51
N ARG A 77 0.22 -6.13 19.78
CA ARG A 77 1.10 -5.54 20.81
C ARG A 77 0.80 -6.01 22.24
N ARG A 78 -0.45 -6.37 22.54
CA ARG A 78 -0.85 -6.86 23.87
C ARG A 78 -0.37 -8.29 24.10
N THR A 79 -0.40 -9.12 23.07
CA THR A 79 -0.02 -10.54 23.16
C THR A 79 1.48 -10.74 22.96
N LEU A 80 2.13 -9.89 22.17
CA LEU A 80 3.56 -9.99 21.88
C LEU A 80 4.28 -8.62 21.98
N PRO A 81 4.35 -8.02 23.17
CA PRO A 81 4.95 -6.69 23.35
C PRO A 81 6.43 -6.65 22.96
N LYS A 82 7.17 -7.75 23.15
CA LYS A 82 8.59 -7.89 22.79
C LYS A 82 8.84 -7.63 21.30
N TYR A 83 7.87 -7.93 20.42
CA TYR A 83 7.98 -7.66 18.99
C TYR A 83 8.31 -6.19 18.71
N TYR A 84 7.61 -5.28 19.39
CA TYR A 84 7.77 -3.84 19.22
C TYR A 84 9.00 -3.25 19.93
N VAL A 85 9.72 -4.07 20.69
CA VAL A 85 11.04 -3.71 21.24
C VAL A 85 12.14 -4.05 20.23
N VAL A 86 11.99 -5.18 19.52
CA VAL A 86 12.98 -5.67 18.54
C VAL A 86 12.82 -5.04 17.16
N ILE A 87 11.56 -4.83 16.75
CA ILE A 87 11.19 -4.34 15.42
C ILE A 87 10.79 -2.86 15.52
N SER A 88 11.60 -2.00 14.90
CA SER A 88 11.45 -0.54 14.93
C SER A 88 10.35 -0.05 13.99
N GLN A 89 10.18 -0.70 12.83
CA GLN A 89 9.20 -0.33 11.81
C GLN A 89 8.31 -1.53 11.47
N PRO A 90 7.28 -1.82 12.28
CA PRO A 90 6.31 -2.88 11.98
C PRO A 90 5.58 -2.62 10.66
N ILE A 91 5.35 -3.68 9.90
CA ILE A 91 4.59 -3.66 8.66
C ILE A 91 3.87 -5.01 8.47
N ASP A 92 2.80 -4.99 7.68
CA ASP A 92 1.93 -6.13 7.37
C ASP A 92 1.11 -5.82 6.10
N LEU A 93 0.46 -6.83 5.53
CA LEU A 93 -0.31 -6.69 4.27
C LEU A 93 -1.52 -5.76 4.41
N GLN A 94 -2.14 -5.65 5.60
CA GLN A 94 -3.22 -4.69 5.82
C GLN A 94 -2.67 -3.25 5.82
N SER A 95 -1.54 -3.02 6.49
CA SER A 95 -0.88 -1.70 6.45
C SER A 95 -0.48 -1.30 5.03
N ILE A 96 0.02 -2.24 4.21
CA ILE A 96 0.33 -2.00 2.79
C ILE A 96 -0.93 -1.62 2.01
N ARG A 97 -2.04 -2.34 2.23
CA ARG A 97 -3.35 -2.02 1.62
C ARG A 97 -3.80 -0.60 1.96
N ASP A 98 -3.72 -0.22 3.24
CA ASP A 98 -4.16 1.10 3.71
C ASP A 98 -3.33 2.24 3.11
N ARG A 99 -2.02 2.03 2.92
CA ARG A 99 -1.13 2.98 2.21
C ARG A 99 -1.43 3.04 0.72
N ASN A 100 -1.71 1.89 0.09
CA ASN A 100 -2.07 1.80 -1.32
C ASN A 100 -3.35 2.59 -1.63
N GLN A 101 -4.38 2.46 -0.78
CA GLN A 101 -5.64 3.22 -0.90
C GLN A 101 -5.46 4.74 -0.78
N ARG A 102 -4.33 5.19 -0.24
CA ARG A 102 -3.95 6.60 -0.15
C ARG A 102 -3.00 7.04 -1.27
N TYR A 103 -2.75 6.17 -2.24
CA TYR A 103 -1.84 6.39 -3.39
C TYR A 103 -0.42 6.78 -2.97
N GLU A 104 0.06 6.21 -1.85
CA GLU A 104 1.38 6.54 -1.31
C GLU A 104 2.53 5.91 -2.11
N TYR A 105 2.26 4.84 -2.87
CA TYR A 105 3.24 4.16 -3.71
C TYR A 105 3.37 4.84 -5.07
N LYS A 106 4.20 5.87 -5.15
CA LYS A 106 4.45 6.62 -6.39
C LYS A 106 5.35 5.87 -7.38
N THR A 107 6.16 4.93 -6.88
CA THR A 107 7.08 4.11 -7.69
C THR A 107 7.05 2.65 -7.26
N ALA A 108 7.44 1.74 -8.15
CA ALA A 108 7.59 0.32 -7.83
C ALA A 108 8.55 0.10 -6.65
N ASP A 109 9.66 0.83 -6.60
CA ASP A 109 10.63 0.70 -5.51
C ASP A 109 10.03 1.05 -4.15
N SER A 110 9.15 2.07 -4.09
CA SER A 110 8.48 2.45 -2.84
C SER A 110 7.56 1.35 -2.30
N PHE A 111 7.00 0.54 -3.19
CA PHE A 111 6.19 -0.62 -2.84
C PHE A 111 7.06 -1.82 -2.46
N LEU A 112 8.10 -2.13 -3.24
CA LEU A 112 9.01 -3.26 -2.99
C LEU A 112 9.72 -3.14 -1.63
N ARG A 113 10.11 -1.92 -1.24
CA ARG A 113 10.72 -1.67 0.08
C ARG A 113 9.85 -2.10 1.25
N GLU A 114 8.52 -2.03 1.14
CA GLU A 114 7.64 -2.47 2.22
C GLU A 114 7.62 -4.00 2.35
N PHE A 115 7.73 -4.73 1.23
CA PHE A 115 7.86 -6.18 1.22
C PHE A 115 9.21 -6.62 1.77
N ASP A 116 10.30 -5.95 1.38
CA ASP A 116 11.62 -6.22 1.96
C ASP A 116 11.65 -5.93 3.46
N LEU A 117 11.02 -4.83 3.90
CA LEU A 117 10.86 -4.53 5.32
C LEU A 117 10.09 -5.63 6.06
N MET A 118 8.99 -6.11 5.48
CA MET A 118 8.19 -7.19 6.07
C MET A 118 9.01 -8.47 6.22
N LYS A 119 9.74 -8.87 5.17
CA LYS A 119 10.63 -10.03 5.18
C LYS A 119 11.74 -9.89 6.21
N ASN A 120 12.42 -8.75 6.22
CA ASN A 120 13.52 -8.48 7.14
C ASN A 120 13.05 -8.47 8.60
N ASN A 121 11.86 -7.92 8.87
CA ASN A 121 11.27 -7.96 10.21
C ASN A 121 10.95 -9.39 10.65
N ALA A 122 10.39 -10.20 9.74
CA ALA A 122 10.06 -11.59 10.00
C ALA A 122 11.32 -12.40 10.36
N ILE A 123 12.38 -12.28 9.56
CA ILE A 123 13.66 -12.96 9.79
C ILE A 123 14.32 -12.43 11.07
N LYS A 124 14.33 -11.12 11.30
CA LYS A 124 14.96 -10.51 12.48
C LYS A 124 14.30 -10.97 13.78
N PHE A 125 12.98 -11.09 13.79
CA PHE A 125 12.26 -11.47 15.01
C PHE A 125 12.21 -12.99 15.22
N ASN A 126 11.96 -13.76 14.17
CA ASN A 126 11.72 -15.21 14.28
C ASN A 126 12.97 -16.05 13.99
N GLY A 127 13.98 -15.49 13.32
CA GLY A 127 15.16 -16.21 12.82
C GLY A 127 14.92 -16.80 11.42
N ILE A 128 15.98 -16.84 10.59
CA ILE A 128 15.91 -17.31 9.20
C ILE A 128 15.47 -18.77 9.07
N ASP A 129 15.81 -19.61 10.04
CA ASP A 129 15.48 -21.03 10.01
C ASP A 129 14.10 -21.38 10.57
N SER A 130 13.42 -20.40 11.16
CA SER A 130 12.06 -20.57 11.70
C SER A 130 11.03 -20.75 10.59
N ILE A 131 9.89 -21.34 10.92
CA ILE A 131 8.77 -21.52 9.98
C ILE A 131 8.35 -20.17 9.38
N ILE A 132 8.24 -19.12 10.21
CA ILE A 132 7.85 -17.79 9.75
C ILE A 132 8.97 -17.11 8.95
N GLY A 133 10.24 -17.31 9.34
CA GLY A 133 11.39 -16.78 8.62
C GLY A 133 11.59 -17.40 7.23
N LYS A 134 11.29 -18.69 7.08
CA LYS A 134 11.36 -19.40 5.78
C LYS A 134 10.19 -19.06 4.85
N GLU A 135 9.03 -18.71 5.39
CA GLU A 135 7.86 -18.31 4.59
C GLU A 135 8.00 -16.87 4.04
N ALA A 136 8.77 -16.03 4.75
CA ALA A 136 8.98 -14.62 4.44
C ALA A 136 9.80 -14.38 3.17
#